data_AF-A0A1I4QFE9-F1
#
_entry.id   AF-A0A1I4QFE9-F1
#
_cell.length_a   1.000
_cell.length_b   1.000
_cell.length_c   1.000
_cell.angle_alpha   90.00
_cell.angle_beta   90.00
_cell.angle_gamma   90.00
#
_symmetry.space_group_name_H-M   'P 1'
#
loop_
_entity.id
_entity.type
_entity.pdbx_description
1 polymer ?
#
loop_
_entity_poly.entity_id
_entity_poly.type
_entity_poly.pdbx_seq_one_letter_code
_entity_poly.pdbx_strand_id
1 'polypeptide(L)'
;MLSDPYKEAERVLTICNACRYCEGFCAVFPAMELRRTFSREDIIYLANLCHNCRDCYYACQYAPPHPFNVNFPRVMAQLRMTTYKSCVWPSWTGFFLGKWGVLLSISVVVASIAFFGLLGFIWGNTPESLDTKAGLFYSVVPYPLIILLFSLLAMWAIFGIVKGVRNLWAAMGGSAGAWNSLTLHARALKNALTLEFLGGRGVGCNYPAEEFSMKRRYLHHAVFYGFLLCFGATTAAFYYHHVLGIAGPYSWFSLPVVLGTVGGFAILVGTSGLVYLKYRIDSNPSDRKSTIHDLFMLALLFLIAFSGIFLLLLRGTVLMGLLLTVHLGLVAGLFFLTPCSKFIHGIYRYAALLKNAEEFPKGF
;
A
#
# COMPACT_ATOMS: atom_id res chain seq x y z
N MET A 1 -29.83 10.75 3.18
CA MET A 1 -29.13 11.06 1.91
C MET A 1 -27.69 11.39 2.25
N LEU A 2 -26.72 10.57 1.84
CA LEU A 2 -25.31 10.98 1.92
C LEU A 2 -25.12 12.06 0.85
N SER A 3 -24.80 13.27 1.28
CA SER A 3 -24.38 14.36 0.41
C SER A 3 -23.25 13.86 -0.51
N ASP A 4 -23.22 14.39 -1.73
CA ASP A 4 -22.10 14.20 -2.65
C ASP A 4 -20.77 14.37 -1.88
N PRO A 5 -19.87 13.37 -1.86
CA PRO A 5 -18.64 13.42 -1.05
C PRO A 5 -17.78 14.65 -1.38
N TYR A 6 -17.88 15.20 -2.60
CA TYR A 6 -17.20 16.43 -2.97
C TYR A 6 -17.83 17.66 -2.30
N LYS A 7 -19.17 17.74 -2.23
CA LYS A 7 -19.87 18.84 -1.54
C LYS A 7 -19.58 18.86 -0.05
N GLU A 8 -19.54 17.69 0.58
CA GLU A 8 -19.19 17.60 2.01
C GLU A 8 -17.73 18.00 2.26
N ALA A 9 -16.83 17.63 1.35
CA ALA A 9 -15.44 18.05 1.44
C ALA A 9 -15.26 19.55 1.24
N GLU A 10 -15.94 20.14 0.27
CA GLU A 10 -15.95 21.58 0.06
C GLU A 10 -16.43 22.31 1.31
N ARG A 11 -17.53 21.85 1.94
CA ARG A 11 -18.04 22.40 3.20
C ARG A 11 -17.01 22.32 4.31
N VAL A 12 -16.43 21.14 4.54
CA VAL A 12 -15.44 20.91 5.60
C VAL A 12 -14.18 21.74 5.35
N LEU A 13 -13.66 21.78 4.13
CA LEU A 13 -12.47 22.56 3.76
C LEU A 13 -12.72 24.06 3.94
N THR A 14 -13.90 24.55 3.54
CA THR A 14 -14.29 25.96 3.73
C THR A 14 -14.31 26.33 5.21
N ILE A 15 -14.93 25.51 6.07
CA ILE A 15 -14.94 25.74 7.52
C ILE A 15 -13.53 25.68 8.10
N CYS A 16 -12.73 24.69 7.70
CA CYS A 16 -11.35 24.53 8.19
C CYS A 16 -10.48 25.75 7.81
N ASN A 17 -10.60 26.23 6.57
CA ASN A 17 -9.82 27.35 6.06
C ASN A 17 -10.28 28.71 6.64
N ALA A 18 -11.56 28.85 6.99
CA ALA A 18 -12.06 30.03 7.71
C ALA A 18 -11.64 30.04 9.19
N CYS A 19 -11.70 28.89 9.86
CA CYS A 19 -11.42 28.77 11.31
C CYS A 19 -9.92 28.77 11.64
N ARG A 20 -9.09 28.10 10.83
CA ARG A 20 -7.63 28.01 10.95
C ARG A 20 -7.05 27.49 12.28
N TYR A 21 -7.86 27.12 13.26
CA TYR A 21 -7.37 26.60 14.55
C TYR A 21 -6.43 25.39 14.41
N CYS A 22 -6.66 24.54 13.41
CA CYS A 22 -5.87 23.32 13.18
C CYS A 22 -4.60 23.54 12.33
N GLU A 23 -4.23 24.77 11.98
CA GLU A 23 -3.11 25.09 11.08
C GLU A 23 -1.76 24.54 11.57
N GLY A 24 -1.50 24.65 12.87
CA GLY A 24 -0.28 24.08 13.49
C GLY A 24 -0.25 22.54 13.48
N PHE A 25 -1.40 21.89 13.44
CA PHE A 25 -1.54 20.43 13.59
C PHE A 25 -1.59 19.69 12.26
N CYS A 26 -2.15 20.29 11.21
CA CYS A 26 -2.46 19.59 9.97
C CYS A 26 -1.42 19.86 8.88
N ALA A 27 -0.67 18.84 8.45
CA ALA A 27 0.30 18.96 7.35
C ALA A 27 -0.33 19.27 5.97
N VAL A 28 -1.65 19.20 5.84
CA VAL A 28 -2.39 19.59 4.62
C VAL A 28 -2.71 21.08 4.61
N PHE A 29 -2.74 21.71 5.80
CA PHE A 29 -3.21 23.08 5.96
C PHE A 29 -2.45 24.09 5.09
N PRO A 30 -1.11 24.05 5.01
CA PRO A 30 -0.39 25.01 4.19
C PRO A 30 -0.76 24.96 2.70
N ALA A 31 -1.07 23.77 2.16
CA ALA A 31 -1.60 23.67 0.81
C ALA A 31 -3.05 24.20 0.73
N MET A 32 -3.87 23.93 1.76
CA MET A 32 -5.27 24.35 1.80
C MET A 32 -5.43 25.88 1.80
N GLU A 33 -4.60 26.62 2.53
CA GLU A 33 -4.70 28.08 2.68
C GLU A 33 -4.40 28.87 1.41
N LEU A 34 -3.71 28.27 0.44
CA LEU A 34 -3.48 28.88 -0.88
C LEU A 34 -4.77 29.04 -1.69
N ARG A 35 -5.86 28.40 -1.26
CA ARG A 35 -7.15 28.41 -1.93
C ARG A 35 -8.15 29.30 -1.21
N ARG A 36 -8.93 30.07 -1.98
CA ARG A 36 -10.11 30.80 -1.49
C ARG A 36 -11.40 29.98 -1.67
N THR A 37 -11.46 29.21 -2.74
CA THR A 37 -12.53 28.26 -3.08
C THR A 37 -11.89 26.91 -3.39
N PHE A 38 -12.64 25.82 -3.20
CA PHE A 38 -12.10 24.46 -3.36
C PHE A 38 -12.68 23.82 -4.62
N SER A 39 -11.89 23.85 -5.71
CA SER A 39 -12.25 23.13 -6.93
C SER A 39 -12.21 21.62 -6.70
N ARG A 40 -12.77 20.85 -7.64
CA ARG A 40 -12.68 19.38 -7.59
C ARG A 40 -11.24 18.89 -7.61
N GLU A 41 -10.37 19.54 -8.38
CA GLU A 41 -8.95 19.22 -8.47
C GLU A 41 -8.24 19.43 -7.12
N ASP A 42 -8.53 20.54 -6.45
CA ASP A 42 -8.00 20.84 -5.12
C ASP A 42 -8.47 19.81 -4.09
N ILE A 43 -9.75 19.44 -4.11
CA ILE A 43 -10.31 18.45 -3.20
C ILE A 43 -9.60 17.09 -3.38
N ILE A 44 -9.39 16.66 -4.63
CA ILE A 44 -8.68 15.40 -4.93
C ILE A 44 -7.23 15.48 -4.45
N TYR A 45 -6.54 16.59 -4.73
CA TYR A 45 -5.17 16.82 -4.30
C TYR A 45 -5.04 16.78 -2.77
N LEU A 46 -5.82 17.59 -2.04
CA LEU A 46 -5.76 17.69 -0.59
C LEU A 46 -6.14 16.36 0.10
N ALA A 47 -7.09 15.61 -0.45
CA ALA A 47 -7.43 14.28 0.06
C ALA A 47 -6.25 13.31 -0.02
N ASN A 48 -5.49 13.35 -1.12
CA ASN A 48 -4.30 12.52 -1.32
C ASN A 48 -3.05 13.08 -0.61
N LEU A 49 -3.04 14.38 -0.28
CA LEU A 49 -2.06 15.03 0.59
C LEU A 49 -2.37 14.86 2.10
N CYS A 50 -3.55 14.37 2.48
CA CYS A 50 -3.84 13.96 3.86
C CYS A 50 -3.20 12.60 4.22
N HIS A 51 -2.60 12.46 5.41
CA HIS A 51 -2.07 11.18 5.94
C HIS A 51 -2.97 10.48 6.96
N ASN A 52 -4.16 11.04 7.22
CA ASN A 52 -5.06 10.54 8.25
C ASN A 52 -4.38 10.50 9.63
N CYS A 53 -3.63 11.55 9.99
CA CYS A 53 -2.98 11.68 11.30
C CYS A 53 -4.01 11.79 12.43
N ARG A 54 -5.13 12.50 12.16
CA ARG A 54 -6.27 12.79 13.04
C ARG A 54 -6.06 13.90 14.04
N ASP A 55 -4.90 14.53 14.01
CA ASP A 55 -4.58 15.63 14.91
C ASP A 55 -5.58 16.79 14.77
N CYS A 56 -5.96 17.09 13.52
CA CYS A 56 -7.00 18.08 13.25
C CYS A 56 -8.39 17.71 13.79
N TYR A 57 -8.70 16.44 14.03
CA TYR A 57 -10.00 16.04 14.58
C TYR A 57 -10.06 16.28 16.09
N TYR A 58 -9.04 15.85 16.83
CA TYR A 58 -9.00 16.05 18.28
C TYR A 58 -8.79 17.51 18.69
N ALA A 59 -8.16 18.31 17.83
CA ALA A 59 -8.04 19.75 18.04
C ALA A 59 -9.29 20.56 17.58
N CYS A 60 -10.23 19.96 16.83
CA CYS A 60 -11.28 20.75 16.18
C CYS A 60 -12.37 21.21 17.16
N GLN A 61 -12.57 22.53 17.26
CA GLN A 61 -13.68 23.14 17.99
C GLN A 61 -15.06 22.77 17.43
N TYR A 62 -15.11 22.33 16.18
CA TYR A 62 -16.32 21.99 15.45
C TYR A 62 -16.47 20.49 15.16
N ALA A 63 -15.62 19.65 15.77
CA ALA A 63 -15.81 18.20 15.71
C ALA A 63 -17.15 17.79 16.34
N PRO A 64 -17.75 16.66 15.92
CA PRO A 64 -18.92 16.11 16.61
C PRO A 64 -18.68 16.03 18.13
N PRO A 65 -19.70 16.36 18.95
CA PRO A 65 -21.12 16.54 18.58
C PRO A 65 -21.52 17.97 18.18
N HIS A 66 -20.57 18.89 17.93
CA HIS A 66 -20.89 20.27 17.51
C HIS A 66 -21.83 20.29 16.29
N PRO A 67 -22.79 21.24 16.17
CA PRO A 67 -23.76 21.28 15.05
C PRO A 67 -23.14 21.29 13.65
N PHE A 68 -21.95 21.87 13.47
CA PHE A 68 -21.22 21.84 12.20
C PHE A 68 -20.65 20.45 11.85
N ASN A 69 -20.51 19.55 12.83
CA ASN A 69 -20.16 18.15 12.68
C ASN A 69 -18.95 17.92 11.75
N VAL A 70 -17.87 18.68 11.96
CA VAL A 70 -16.67 18.66 11.10
C VAL A 70 -15.85 17.41 11.40
N ASN A 71 -15.70 16.54 10.40
CA ASN A 71 -14.86 15.34 10.50
C ASN A 71 -13.93 15.23 9.29
N PHE A 72 -12.89 16.07 9.30
CA PHE A 72 -11.92 16.16 8.22
C PHE A 72 -11.26 14.81 7.88
N PRO A 73 -10.74 14.01 8.85
CA PRO A 73 -10.08 12.75 8.52
C PRO A 73 -11.00 11.75 7.81
N ARG A 74 -12.26 11.64 8.26
CA ARG A 74 -13.26 10.74 7.64
C ARG A 74 -13.58 11.16 6.21
N VAL A 75 -13.82 12.46 6.00
CA VAL A 75 -14.15 13.00 4.66
C VAL A 75 -12.99 12.79 3.68
N MET A 76 -11.75 13.10 4.09
CA MET A 76 -10.56 12.86 3.27
C MET A 76 -10.32 11.36 3.01
N ALA A 77 -10.62 10.49 3.97
CA ALA A 77 -10.52 9.04 3.79
C ALA A 77 -11.53 8.50 2.76
N GLN A 78 -12.76 9.02 2.75
CA GLN A 78 -13.79 8.65 1.77
C GLN A 78 -13.46 9.18 0.38
N LEU A 79 -12.96 10.41 0.29
CA LEU A 79 -12.49 10.97 -0.97
C LEU A 79 -11.31 10.19 -1.55
N ARG A 80 -10.30 9.81 -0.75
CA ARG A 80 -9.21 8.96 -1.26
C ARG A 80 -9.73 7.67 -1.87
N MET A 81 -10.67 6.98 -1.23
CA MET A 81 -11.26 5.77 -1.81
C MET A 81 -12.01 6.04 -3.12
N THR A 82 -12.71 7.17 -3.19
CA THR A 82 -13.43 7.61 -4.40
C THR A 82 -12.45 7.93 -5.53
N THR A 83 -11.39 8.68 -5.23
CA THR A 83 -10.30 8.98 -6.16
C THR A 83 -9.61 7.71 -6.64
N TYR A 84 -9.27 6.79 -5.73
CA TYR A 84 -8.61 5.53 -6.09
C TYR A 84 -9.46 4.79 -7.11
N LYS A 85 -10.75 4.62 -6.81
CA LYS A 85 -11.70 3.95 -7.70
C LYS A 85 -11.84 4.64 -9.06
N SER A 86 -11.77 5.97 -9.16
CA SER A 86 -11.86 6.68 -10.44
C SER A 86 -10.56 6.67 -11.24
N CYS A 87 -9.42 6.51 -10.57
CA CYS A 87 -8.11 6.59 -11.20
C CYS A 87 -7.57 5.23 -11.64
N VAL A 88 -8.07 4.11 -11.11
CA VAL A 88 -7.60 2.77 -11.55
C VAL A 88 -7.77 2.55 -13.05
N TRP A 89 -6.84 1.77 -13.61
CA TRP A 89 -6.93 1.28 -14.97
C TRP A 89 -6.73 -0.24 -14.98
N PRO A 90 -7.54 -1.00 -15.74
CA PRO A 90 -8.74 -0.57 -16.46
C PRO A 90 -9.86 -0.10 -15.52
N SER A 91 -10.79 0.74 -15.99
CA SER A 91 -11.84 1.34 -15.16
C SER A 91 -12.74 0.32 -14.45
N TRP A 92 -12.96 -0.85 -15.07
CA TRP A 92 -13.75 -1.93 -14.47
C TRP A 92 -13.12 -2.45 -13.17
N THR A 93 -11.80 -2.42 -13.01
CA THR A 93 -11.11 -2.89 -11.80
C THR A 93 -11.46 -2.06 -10.55
N GLY A 94 -12.13 -0.92 -10.71
CA GLY A 94 -12.61 -0.10 -9.60
C GLY A 94 -13.61 -0.81 -8.68
N PHE A 95 -14.17 -1.96 -9.09
CA PHE A 95 -14.99 -2.77 -8.19
C PHE A 95 -14.21 -3.31 -6.98
N PHE A 96 -12.90 -3.53 -7.09
CA PHE A 96 -12.04 -4.01 -5.99
C PHE A 96 -11.91 -2.98 -4.87
N LEU A 97 -12.21 -1.71 -5.15
CA LEU A 97 -12.25 -0.61 -4.17
C LEU A 97 -13.69 -0.29 -3.72
N GLY A 98 -14.68 -1.04 -4.22
CA GLY A 98 -16.10 -0.85 -3.93
C GLY A 98 -16.58 -1.55 -2.65
N LYS A 99 -17.91 -1.64 -2.51
CA LYS A 99 -18.59 -2.27 -1.36
C LYS A 99 -18.21 -3.75 -1.20
N TRP A 100 -18.17 -4.49 -2.31
CA TRP A 100 -17.81 -5.90 -2.36
C TRP A 100 -16.32 -6.13 -2.62
N GLY A 101 -15.53 -5.06 -2.62
CA GLY A 101 -14.16 -5.10 -3.10
C GLY A 101 -13.28 -6.09 -2.35
N VAL A 102 -13.39 -6.14 -1.02
CA VAL A 102 -12.62 -7.11 -0.20
C VAL A 102 -13.02 -8.56 -0.49
N LEU A 103 -14.31 -8.86 -0.68
CA LEU A 103 -14.74 -10.20 -1.03
C LEU A 103 -14.16 -10.62 -2.39
N LEU A 104 -14.21 -9.73 -3.37
CA LEU A 104 -13.63 -9.97 -4.70
C LEU A 104 -12.11 -10.15 -4.64
N SER A 105 -11.41 -9.36 -3.81
CA SER A 105 -9.98 -9.51 -3.58
C SER A 105 -9.63 -10.85 -2.92
N ILE A 106 -10.43 -11.32 -1.94
CA ILE A 106 -10.26 -12.65 -1.34
C ILE A 106 -10.46 -13.73 -2.41
N SER A 107 -11.50 -13.62 -3.25
CA SER A 107 -11.73 -14.58 -4.34
C SER A 107 -10.56 -14.67 -5.31
N VAL A 108 -9.92 -13.54 -5.65
CA VAL A 108 -8.70 -13.53 -6.49
C VAL A 108 -7.55 -14.26 -5.82
N VAL A 109 -7.32 -14.02 -4.53
CA VAL A 109 -6.25 -14.69 -3.77
C VAL A 109 -6.49 -16.19 -3.69
N VAL A 110 -7.72 -16.62 -3.37
CA VAL A 110 -8.09 -18.04 -3.33
C VAL A 110 -7.95 -18.68 -4.71
N ALA A 111 -8.42 -18.01 -5.77
CA ALA A 111 -8.30 -18.49 -7.14
C ALA A 111 -6.83 -18.63 -7.57
N SER A 112 -5.96 -17.71 -7.13
CA SER A 112 -4.52 -17.78 -7.40
C SER A 112 -3.87 -18.96 -6.67
N ILE A 113 -4.20 -19.21 -5.40
CA ILE A 113 -3.74 -20.41 -4.68
C ILE A 113 -4.24 -21.69 -5.36
N ALA A 114 -5.52 -21.75 -5.73
CA ALA A 114 -6.10 -22.89 -6.42
C ALA A 114 -5.45 -23.13 -7.79
N PHE A 115 -5.15 -22.07 -8.54
CA PHE A 115 -4.46 -22.14 -9.81
C PHE A 115 -3.06 -22.75 -9.68
N PHE A 116 -2.24 -22.26 -8.75
CA PHE A 116 -0.93 -22.86 -8.49
C PHE A 116 -1.03 -24.29 -7.93
N GLY A 117 -2.09 -24.60 -7.16
CA GLY A 117 -2.34 -25.96 -6.67
C GLY A 117 -2.67 -26.93 -7.79
N LEU A 118 -3.48 -26.50 -8.76
CA LEU A 118 -3.76 -27.28 -9.96
C LEU A 118 -2.50 -27.49 -10.81
N LEU A 119 -1.66 -26.46 -10.98
CA LEU A 119 -0.37 -26.60 -11.67
C LEU A 119 0.53 -27.62 -10.94
N GLY A 120 0.64 -27.51 -9.62
CA GLY A 120 1.38 -28.47 -8.79
C GLY A 120 0.86 -29.90 -8.94
N PHE A 121 -0.45 -30.09 -9.03
CA PHE A 121 -1.06 -31.41 -9.23
C PHE A 121 -0.79 -31.99 -10.63
N ILE A 122 -0.89 -31.17 -11.69
CA ILE A 122 -0.67 -31.61 -13.06
C ILE A 122 0.80 -32.01 -13.28
N TRP A 123 1.73 -31.20 -12.78
CA TRP A 123 3.16 -31.37 -13.05
C TRP A 123 3.88 -32.23 -11.99
N GLY A 124 3.37 -32.27 -10.76
CA GLY A 124 3.95 -33.04 -9.66
C GLY A 124 3.75 -34.56 -9.75
N ASN A 125 2.84 -35.05 -10.59
CA ASN A 125 2.57 -36.49 -10.79
C ASN A 125 3.41 -37.12 -11.92
N THR A 126 4.50 -36.48 -12.34
CA THR A 126 5.41 -37.03 -13.36
C THR A 126 6.38 -38.04 -12.74
N PRO A 127 6.69 -39.19 -13.38
CA PRO A 127 7.55 -40.23 -12.79
C PRO A 127 8.95 -39.74 -12.34
N GLU A 128 9.50 -38.71 -13.00
CA GLU A 128 10.79 -38.08 -12.65
C GLU A 128 10.74 -37.25 -11.35
N SER A 129 9.56 -36.86 -10.87
CA SER A 129 9.39 -36.05 -9.65
C SER A 129 9.56 -36.87 -8.35
N LEU A 130 9.51 -38.20 -8.45
CA LEU A 130 9.52 -39.12 -7.31
C LEU A 130 10.93 -39.49 -6.83
N ASP A 131 11.98 -39.21 -7.62
CA ASP A 131 13.29 -39.86 -7.43
C ASP A 131 14.46 -38.96 -6.99
N THR A 132 14.24 -37.71 -6.53
CA THR A 132 15.35 -36.91 -5.99
C THR A 132 15.05 -36.08 -4.75
N LYS A 133 15.75 -36.44 -3.66
CA LYS A 133 15.85 -35.76 -2.36
C LYS A 133 16.51 -34.36 -2.40
N ALA A 134 16.60 -33.72 -3.56
CA ALA A 134 17.21 -32.39 -3.70
C ALA A 134 16.69 -31.67 -4.96
N GLY A 135 15.40 -31.34 -5.01
CA GLY A 135 14.84 -30.67 -6.22
C GLY A 135 13.38 -30.27 -6.19
N LEU A 136 12.68 -30.43 -5.05
CA LEU A 136 11.23 -30.27 -4.90
C LEU A 136 10.65 -28.88 -5.26
N PHE A 137 11.48 -27.88 -5.57
CA PHE A 137 11.03 -26.51 -5.88
C PHE A 137 10.53 -26.40 -7.33
N TYR A 138 11.28 -26.93 -8.30
CA TYR A 138 10.97 -26.83 -9.73
C TYR A 138 10.17 -28.03 -10.26
N SER A 139 10.08 -29.12 -9.48
CA SER A 139 9.22 -30.26 -9.82
C SER A 139 7.73 -29.96 -9.60
N VAL A 140 7.40 -28.95 -8.79
CA VAL A 140 6.01 -28.54 -8.53
C VAL A 140 5.51 -27.56 -9.58
N VAL A 141 6.33 -26.58 -9.97
CA VAL A 141 6.00 -25.64 -11.06
C VAL A 141 7.24 -25.42 -11.92
N PRO A 142 7.18 -25.69 -13.24
CA PRO A 142 8.31 -25.47 -14.12
C PRO A 142 8.81 -24.03 -14.06
N TYR A 143 10.13 -23.85 -13.97
CA TYR A 143 10.73 -22.53 -13.86
C TYR A 143 10.31 -21.53 -14.97
N PRO A 144 10.28 -21.93 -16.27
CA PRO A 144 9.84 -21.02 -17.33
C PRO A 144 8.41 -20.51 -17.14
N LEU A 145 7.53 -21.35 -16.57
CA LEU A 145 6.15 -20.99 -16.29
C LEU A 145 6.07 -19.95 -15.17
N ILE A 146 6.87 -20.09 -14.11
CA ILE A 146 6.98 -19.09 -13.04
C ILE A 146 7.43 -17.75 -13.62
N ILE A 147 8.51 -17.74 -14.42
CA ILE A 147 9.02 -16.51 -15.04
C ILE A 147 7.94 -15.85 -15.91
N LEU A 148 7.30 -16.61 -16.79
CA LEU A 148 6.28 -16.09 -17.69
C LEU A 148 5.12 -15.46 -16.93
N LEU A 149 4.52 -16.19 -15.98
CA LEU A 149 3.36 -15.74 -15.22
C LEU A 149 3.67 -14.49 -14.39
N PHE A 150 4.77 -14.49 -13.64
CA PHE A 150 5.13 -13.35 -12.81
C PHE A 150 5.60 -12.14 -13.64
N SER A 151 6.19 -12.36 -14.82
CA SER A 151 6.49 -11.26 -15.76
C SER A 151 5.22 -10.62 -16.29
N LEU A 152 4.21 -11.41 -16.68
CA LEU A 152 2.90 -10.89 -17.11
C LEU A 152 2.20 -10.13 -15.98
N LEU A 153 2.22 -10.66 -14.76
CA LEU A 153 1.65 -10.00 -13.58
C LEU A 153 2.41 -8.71 -13.21
N ALA A 154 3.74 -8.70 -13.34
CA ALA A 154 4.54 -7.50 -13.12
C ALA A 154 4.25 -6.42 -14.17
N MET A 155 4.14 -6.79 -15.45
CA MET A 155 3.74 -5.86 -16.51
C MET A 155 2.33 -5.31 -16.28
N TRP A 156 1.38 -6.16 -15.87
CA TRP A 156 0.03 -5.74 -15.47
C TRP A 156 0.07 -4.70 -14.35
N ALA A 157 0.81 -4.99 -13.27
CA ALA A 157 0.93 -4.10 -12.13
C ALA A 157 1.57 -2.76 -12.52
N ILE A 158 2.71 -2.79 -13.23
CA ILE A 158 3.43 -1.59 -13.68
C ILE A 158 2.53 -0.74 -14.59
N PHE A 159 1.90 -1.35 -15.59
CA PHE A 159 1.06 -0.61 -16.53
C PHE A 159 -0.17 0.01 -15.84
N GLY A 160 -0.83 -0.75 -14.97
CA GLY A 160 -1.94 -0.27 -14.16
C GLY A 160 -1.55 0.87 -13.23
N ILE A 161 -0.38 0.77 -12.57
CA ILE A 161 0.19 1.85 -11.74
C ILE A 161 0.44 3.10 -12.59
N VAL A 162 1.15 2.98 -13.71
CA VAL A 162 1.52 4.13 -14.57
C VAL A 162 0.27 4.84 -15.09
N LYS A 163 -0.71 4.10 -15.60
CA LYS A 163 -1.99 4.67 -16.04
C LYS A 163 -2.74 5.30 -14.87
N GLY A 164 -2.76 4.66 -13.71
CA GLY A 164 -3.41 5.18 -12.52
C GLY A 164 -2.81 6.49 -12.01
N VAL A 165 -1.48 6.59 -12.01
CA VAL A 165 -0.76 7.82 -11.65
C VAL A 165 -1.05 8.93 -12.65
N ARG A 166 -1.06 8.63 -13.97
CA ARG A 166 -1.42 9.62 -15.00
C ARG A 166 -2.84 10.15 -14.80
N ASN A 167 -3.80 9.26 -14.53
CA ASN A 167 -5.18 9.63 -14.25
C ASN A 167 -5.31 10.51 -13.00
N LEU A 168 -4.61 10.14 -11.91
CA LEU A 168 -4.58 10.94 -10.69
C LEU A 168 -3.92 12.30 -10.91
N TRP A 169 -2.79 12.33 -11.62
CA TRP A 169 -2.04 13.56 -11.89
C TRP A 169 -2.90 14.56 -12.66
N ALA A 170 -3.60 14.11 -13.69
CA ALA A 170 -4.57 14.92 -14.42
C ALA A 170 -5.74 15.37 -13.52
N ALA A 171 -6.30 14.46 -12.71
CA ALA A 171 -7.42 14.76 -11.82
C ALA A 171 -7.08 15.73 -10.68
N MET A 172 -5.80 15.87 -10.32
CA MET A 172 -5.32 16.84 -9.35
C MET A 172 -4.90 18.16 -10.00
N GLY A 173 -4.97 18.32 -11.32
CA GLY A 173 -4.44 19.50 -12.00
C GLY A 173 -2.92 19.64 -11.86
N GLY A 174 -2.18 18.53 -11.97
CA GLY A 174 -0.71 18.54 -11.89
C GLY A 174 -0.08 19.08 -13.17
N SER A 175 1.00 19.85 -13.07
CA SER A 175 1.68 20.43 -14.24
C SER A 175 2.57 19.40 -14.96
N ALA A 176 2.87 19.64 -16.23
CA ALA A 176 3.89 18.83 -16.93
C ALA A 176 5.31 19.13 -16.43
N GLY A 177 5.55 20.37 -15.97
CA GLY A 177 6.87 20.84 -15.53
C GLY A 177 7.38 20.13 -14.27
N ALA A 178 6.49 19.76 -13.36
CA ALA A 178 6.89 19.11 -12.10
C ALA A 178 7.59 17.76 -12.32
N TRP A 179 7.18 16.99 -13.33
CA TRP A 179 7.78 15.68 -13.68
C TRP A 179 9.20 15.79 -14.25
N ASN A 180 9.60 16.96 -14.74
CA ASN A 180 10.92 17.17 -15.31
C ASN A 180 11.94 17.71 -14.29
N SER A 181 11.50 18.01 -13.07
CA SER A 181 12.36 18.63 -12.05
C SER A 181 12.89 17.61 -11.04
N LEU A 182 14.18 17.30 -11.14
CA LEU A 182 14.86 16.37 -10.24
C LEU A 182 14.81 16.82 -8.77
N THR A 183 14.85 18.13 -8.51
CA THR A 183 14.82 18.69 -7.15
C THR A 183 13.45 18.47 -6.48
N LEU A 184 12.36 18.60 -7.23
CA LEU A 184 11.00 18.32 -6.74
C LEU A 184 10.83 16.84 -6.43
N HIS A 185 11.33 15.97 -7.32
CA HIS A 185 11.33 14.52 -7.09
C HIS A 185 12.14 14.12 -5.86
N ALA A 186 13.33 14.70 -5.65
CA ALA A 186 14.16 14.41 -4.49
C ALA A 186 13.45 14.78 -3.17
N ARG A 187 12.76 15.93 -3.13
CA ARG A 187 11.98 16.33 -1.94
C ARG A 187 10.76 15.44 -1.73
N ALA A 188 9.97 15.20 -2.76
CA ALA A 188 8.81 14.32 -2.67
C ALA A 188 9.20 12.91 -2.20
N LEU A 189 10.34 12.40 -2.69
CA LEU A 189 10.89 11.12 -2.30
C LEU A 189 11.36 11.12 -0.84
N LYS A 190 12.09 12.16 -0.40
CA LYS A 190 12.48 12.31 1.02
C LYS A 190 11.25 12.28 1.93
N ASN A 191 10.22 13.06 1.59
CA ASN A 191 9.01 13.16 2.40
C ASN A 191 8.22 11.84 2.42
N ALA A 192 8.20 11.12 1.30
CA ALA A 192 7.58 9.80 1.20
C ALA A 192 8.34 8.73 2.01
N LEU A 193 9.66 8.64 1.84
CA LEU A 193 10.50 7.64 2.51
C LEU A 193 10.56 7.86 4.02
N THR A 194 10.57 9.11 4.46
CA THR A 194 10.61 9.42 5.89
C THR A 194 9.22 9.43 6.53
N LEU A 195 8.14 9.38 5.74
CA LEU A 195 6.77 9.63 6.19
C LEU A 195 6.66 10.91 7.03
N GLU A 196 7.28 12.00 6.57
CA GLU A 196 7.38 13.26 7.32
C GLU A 196 6.01 13.75 7.82
N PHE A 197 4.99 13.68 6.96
CA PHE A 197 3.63 14.13 7.27
C PHE A 197 2.87 13.20 8.23
N LEU A 198 3.37 11.96 8.44
CA LEU A 198 2.92 11.06 9.51
C LEU A 198 3.79 11.20 10.77
N GLY A 199 4.86 11.99 10.72
CA GLY A 199 5.72 12.28 11.86
C GLY A 199 5.19 13.37 12.78
N GLY A 200 4.12 14.08 12.40
CA GLY A 200 3.47 15.12 13.21
C GLY A 200 4.46 16.12 13.84
N ARG A 201 5.35 16.69 13.03
CA ARG A 201 6.44 17.60 13.49
C ARG A 201 7.35 17.03 14.60
N GLY A 202 7.47 15.70 14.70
CA GLY A 202 8.36 15.01 15.63
C GLY A 202 7.66 14.36 16.83
N VAL A 203 6.42 14.73 17.14
CA VAL A 203 5.66 14.14 18.26
C VAL A 203 4.79 12.95 17.84
N GLY A 204 4.64 12.71 16.54
CA GLY A 204 3.76 11.68 15.98
C GLY A 204 2.33 12.17 15.80
N CYS A 205 1.40 11.24 15.62
CA CYS A 205 0.00 11.55 15.32
C CYS A 205 -0.94 11.02 16.41
N ASN A 206 -2.13 11.60 16.50
CA ASN A 206 -3.19 11.12 17.40
C ASN A 206 -3.79 9.81 16.88
N TYR A 207 -3.10 8.70 17.21
CA TYR A 207 -3.44 7.36 16.77
C TYR A 207 -2.93 6.31 17.77
N PRO A 208 -3.79 5.43 18.32
CA PRO A 208 -5.16 5.13 17.86
C PRO A 208 -6.26 6.04 18.42
N ALA A 209 -5.97 6.80 19.48
CA ALA A 209 -6.87 7.69 20.20
C ALA A 209 -6.34 9.14 20.19
N GLU A 210 -6.69 9.95 21.19
CA GLU A 210 -6.30 11.37 21.31
C GLU A 210 -4.83 11.58 21.69
N GLU A 211 -4.09 10.54 22.10
CA GLU A 211 -2.68 10.67 22.47
C GLU A 211 -1.75 10.71 21.25
N PHE A 212 -0.74 11.58 21.28
CA PHE A 212 0.30 11.62 20.26
C PHE A 212 1.22 10.39 20.32
N SER A 213 1.47 9.77 19.17
CA SER A 213 2.26 8.55 19.10
C SER A 213 2.97 8.37 17.76
N MET A 214 4.22 7.93 17.82
CA MET A 214 5.04 7.56 16.66
C MET A 214 4.88 6.09 16.25
N LYS A 215 4.14 5.29 17.04
CA LYS A 215 4.00 3.84 16.84
C LYS A 215 3.53 3.51 15.42
N ARG A 216 2.52 4.24 14.91
CA ARG A 216 2.00 4.01 13.55
C ARG A 216 3.06 4.27 12.47
N ARG A 217 3.90 5.31 12.63
CA ARG A 217 4.98 5.62 11.68
C ARG A 217 6.03 4.51 11.67
N TYR A 218 6.50 4.08 12.83
CA TYR A 218 7.51 3.01 12.92
C TYR A 218 6.99 1.68 12.38
N LEU A 219 5.76 1.28 12.74
CA LEU A 219 5.16 0.06 12.23
C LEU A 219 4.94 0.12 10.72
N HIS A 220 4.57 1.29 10.17
CA HIS A 220 4.44 1.47 8.74
C HIS A 220 5.81 1.42 8.02
N HIS A 221 6.87 1.99 8.61
CA HIS A 221 8.24 1.82 8.11
C HIS A 221 8.67 0.35 8.12
N ALA A 222 8.33 -0.41 9.17
CA ALA A 222 8.63 -1.84 9.23
C ALA A 222 7.95 -2.60 8.08
N VAL A 223 6.68 -2.31 7.76
CA VAL A 223 6.01 -2.89 6.58
C VAL A 223 6.66 -2.43 5.27
N PHE A 224 6.87 -1.12 5.10
CA PHE A 224 7.37 -0.55 3.85
C PHE A 224 8.80 -1.02 3.52
N TYR A 225 9.74 -0.84 4.45
CA TYR A 225 11.11 -1.28 4.26
C TYR A 225 11.22 -2.80 4.28
N GLY A 226 10.39 -3.50 5.07
CA GLY A 226 10.31 -4.96 5.02
C GLY A 226 9.89 -5.46 3.64
N PHE A 227 8.90 -4.83 3.01
CA PHE A 227 8.50 -5.12 1.63
C PHE A 227 9.63 -4.84 0.64
N LEU A 228 10.33 -3.71 0.75
CA LEU A 228 11.47 -3.39 -0.12
C LEU A 228 12.63 -4.39 0.03
N LEU A 229 12.89 -4.88 1.24
CA LEU A 229 13.89 -5.92 1.49
C LEU A 229 13.46 -7.25 0.85
N CYS A 230 12.19 -7.67 1.00
CA CYS A 230 11.66 -8.86 0.33
C CYS A 230 11.69 -8.73 -1.20
N PHE A 231 11.35 -7.56 -1.74
CA PHE A 231 11.48 -7.29 -3.17
C PHE A 231 12.95 -7.40 -3.61
N GLY A 232 13.86 -6.76 -2.88
CA GLY A 232 15.30 -6.86 -3.09
C GLY A 232 15.83 -8.29 -3.02
N ALA A 233 15.27 -9.14 -2.14
CA ALA A 233 15.58 -10.56 -2.08
C ALA A 233 15.22 -11.29 -3.38
N THR A 234 14.02 -11.04 -3.92
CA THR A 234 13.58 -11.64 -5.19
C THR A 234 14.40 -11.13 -6.39
N THR A 235 14.76 -9.84 -6.41
CA THR A 235 15.64 -9.26 -7.44
C THR A 235 17.06 -9.83 -7.36
N ALA A 236 17.60 -9.98 -6.15
CA ALA A 236 18.91 -10.58 -5.94
C ALA A 236 18.92 -12.06 -6.36
N ALA A 237 17.87 -12.82 -6.04
CA ALA A 237 17.71 -14.20 -6.49
C ALA A 237 17.63 -14.31 -8.02
N PHE A 238 16.91 -13.40 -8.68
CA PHE A 238 16.86 -13.33 -10.14
C PHE A 238 18.24 -13.05 -10.74
N TYR A 239 18.97 -12.08 -10.19
CA TYR A 239 20.32 -11.75 -10.64
C TYR A 239 21.29 -12.92 -10.44
N TYR A 240 21.25 -13.59 -9.29
CA TYR A 240 22.07 -14.77 -9.01
C TYR A 240 21.84 -15.86 -10.05
N HIS A 241 20.58 -16.18 -10.34
CA HIS A 241 20.24 -17.24 -11.27
C HIS A 241 20.60 -16.90 -12.72
N HIS A 242 20.23 -15.71 -13.20
CA HIS A 242 20.31 -15.36 -14.62
C HIS A 242 21.61 -14.68 -15.05
N VAL A 243 22.29 -13.99 -14.13
CA VAL A 243 23.51 -13.25 -14.45
C VAL A 243 24.75 -13.98 -13.92
N LEU A 244 24.68 -14.53 -12.70
CA LEU A 244 25.80 -15.24 -12.10
C LEU A 244 25.77 -16.77 -12.32
N GLY A 245 24.67 -17.32 -12.84
CA GLY A 245 24.50 -18.77 -13.05
C GLY A 245 24.41 -19.56 -11.73
N ILE A 246 24.18 -18.90 -10.60
CA ILE A 246 24.07 -19.53 -9.29
C ILE A 246 22.60 -19.94 -9.09
N ALA A 247 22.31 -21.22 -9.27
CA ALA A 247 20.97 -21.75 -8.99
C ALA A 247 20.74 -21.99 -7.50
N GLY A 248 19.48 -21.91 -7.07
CA GLY A 248 19.08 -22.31 -5.72
C GLY A 248 19.17 -23.84 -5.54
N PRO A 249 19.20 -24.32 -4.28
CA PRO A 249 18.91 -23.61 -3.04
C PRO A 249 20.08 -22.76 -2.53
N TYR A 250 19.80 -21.51 -2.15
CA TYR A 250 20.82 -20.58 -1.65
C TYR A 250 21.21 -20.84 -0.19
N SER A 251 22.46 -20.54 0.18
CA SER A 251 22.94 -20.63 1.56
C SER A 251 22.17 -19.69 2.51
N TRP A 252 22.16 -20.00 3.80
CA TRP A 252 21.45 -19.19 4.82
C TRP A 252 21.93 -17.73 4.89
N PHE A 253 23.22 -17.49 4.58
CA PHE A 253 23.84 -16.16 4.63
C PHE A 253 23.94 -15.49 3.26
N SER A 254 23.37 -16.10 2.22
CA SER A 254 23.30 -15.46 0.90
C SER A 254 22.46 -14.19 0.97
N LEU A 255 22.78 -13.22 0.09
CA LEU A 255 22.08 -11.94 0.03
C LEU A 255 20.55 -12.11 -0.13
N PRO A 256 20.02 -12.97 -1.02
CA PRO A 256 18.58 -13.19 -1.13
C PRO A 256 17.93 -13.68 0.18
N VAL A 257 18.57 -14.63 0.87
CA VAL A 257 17.99 -15.22 2.09
C VAL A 257 18.01 -14.22 3.25
N VAL A 258 19.10 -13.47 3.44
CA VAL A 258 19.20 -12.46 4.50
C VAL A 258 18.19 -11.35 4.29
N LEU A 259 18.12 -10.78 3.08
CA LEU A 259 17.15 -9.73 2.75
C LEU A 259 15.71 -10.22 2.93
N GLY A 260 15.39 -11.43 2.46
CA GLY A 260 14.06 -12.01 2.57
C GLY A 260 13.66 -12.31 4.01
N THR A 261 14.60 -12.77 4.83
CA THR A 261 14.35 -13.10 6.25
C THR A 261 14.13 -11.83 7.08
N VAL A 262 15.04 -10.85 6.98
CA VAL A 262 14.91 -9.56 7.69
C VAL A 262 13.67 -8.83 7.22
N GLY A 263 13.42 -8.80 5.91
CA GLY A 263 12.22 -8.20 5.33
C GLY A 263 10.93 -8.86 5.81
N GLY A 264 10.89 -10.20 5.81
CA GLY A 264 9.75 -10.97 6.27
C GLY A 264 9.40 -10.68 7.73
N PHE A 265 10.39 -10.70 8.64
CA PHE A 265 10.15 -10.39 10.05
C PHE A 265 9.68 -8.94 10.25
N ALA A 266 10.26 -7.99 9.53
CA ALA A 266 9.84 -6.60 9.57
C ALA A 266 8.36 -6.42 9.14
N ILE A 267 7.93 -7.12 8.08
CA ILE A 267 6.52 -7.14 7.65
C ILE A 267 5.63 -7.78 8.72
N LEU A 268 6.03 -8.91 9.32
CA LEU A 268 5.23 -9.58 10.37
C LEU A 268 5.01 -8.67 11.58
N VAL A 269 6.07 -8.02 12.08
CA VAL A 269 5.99 -7.07 13.20
C VAL A 269 5.14 -5.87 12.81
N GLY A 270 5.40 -5.27 11.65
CA GLY A 270 4.69 -4.08 11.17
C GLY A 270 3.20 -4.31 10.97
N THR A 271 2.83 -5.40 10.28
CA THR A 271 1.42 -5.75 10.00
C THR A 271 0.67 -6.10 11.28
N SER A 272 1.25 -6.92 12.16
CA SER A 272 0.64 -7.27 13.46
C SER A 272 0.39 -6.03 14.33
N GLY A 273 1.38 -5.14 14.42
CA GLY A 273 1.24 -3.90 15.17
C GLY A 273 0.20 -2.96 14.57
N LEU A 274 0.13 -2.83 13.24
CA LEU A 274 -0.88 -1.99 12.58
C LEU A 274 -2.30 -2.56 12.74
N VAL A 275 -2.47 -3.88 12.72
CA VAL A 275 -3.76 -4.53 13.04
C VAL A 275 -4.14 -4.25 14.49
N TYR A 276 -3.21 -4.38 15.43
CA TYR A 276 -3.44 -4.05 16.84
C TYR A 276 -3.88 -2.59 17.03
N LEU A 277 -3.19 -1.62 16.41
CA LEU A 277 -3.58 -0.22 16.51
C LEU A 277 -4.95 0.04 15.85
N LYS A 278 -5.29 -0.65 14.76
CA LYS A 278 -6.61 -0.57 14.12
C LYS A 278 -7.72 -1.16 14.98
N TYR A 279 -7.44 -2.18 15.78
CA TYR A 279 -8.42 -2.73 16.72
C TYR A 279 -8.72 -1.75 17.87
N ARG A 280 -7.72 -0.98 18.32
CA ARG A 280 -7.83 -0.01 19.41
C ARG A 280 -8.29 1.39 18.97
N ILE A 281 -8.63 1.54 17.69
CA ILE A 281 -8.83 2.84 17.06
C ILE A 281 -10.12 3.53 17.51
N ASP A 282 -10.06 4.84 17.76
CA ASP A 282 -11.29 5.63 17.83
C ASP A 282 -12.00 5.57 16.46
N SER A 283 -13.21 5.04 16.47
CA SER A 283 -14.05 4.88 15.28
C SER A 283 -14.66 6.19 14.79
N ASN A 284 -14.77 7.22 15.63
CA ASN A 284 -15.42 8.48 15.27
C ASN A 284 -14.75 9.19 14.08
N PRO A 285 -13.41 9.42 14.07
CA PRO A 285 -12.71 10.00 12.91
C PRO A 285 -12.45 8.99 11.77
N SER A 286 -12.88 7.74 11.93
CA SER A 286 -12.57 6.65 11.00
C SER A 286 -13.63 6.50 9.91
N ASP A 287 -13.21 6.05 8.73
CA ASP A 287 -14.13 5.49 7.72
C ASP A 287 -14.09 3.95 7.78
N ARG A 288 -15.22 3.33 8.13
CA ARG A 288 -15.31 1.87 8.34
C ARG A 288 -15.02 1.09 7.05
N LYS A 289 -15.50 1.57 5.90
CA LYS A 289 -15.27 0.92 4.59
C LYS A 289 -13.79 0.89 4.26
N SER A 290 -13.13 2.05 4.39
CA SER A 290 -11.69 2.20 4.23
C SER A 290 -10.92 1.26 5.17
N THR A 291 -11.34 1.14 6.43
CA THR A 291 -10.66 0.27 7.41
C THR A 291 -10.64 -1.20 7.01
N ILE A 292 -11.75 -1.72 6.46
CA ILE A 292 -11.85 -3.12 6.01
C ILE A 292 -10.86 -3.44 4.89
N HIS A 293 -10.72 -2.52 3.92
CA HIS A 293 -9.72 -2.64 2.84
C HIS A 293 -8.28 -2.62 3.36
N ASP A 294 -7.99 -1.83 4.41
CA ASP A 294 -6.67 -1.84 5.03
C ASP A 294 -6.37 -3.17 5.72
N LEU A 295 -7.35 -3.70 6.47
CA LEU A 295 -7.20 -4.98 7.18
C LEU A 295 -6.94 -6.14 6.22
N PHE A 296 -7.64 -6.17 5.08
CA PHE A 296 -7.38 -7.16 4.03
C PHE A 296 -5.93 -7.08 3.53
N MET A 297 -5.42 -5.88 3.23
CA MET A 297 -4.04 -5.71 2.77
C MET A 297 -3.01 -6.12 3.83
N LEU A 298 -3.23 -5.75 5.09
CA LEU A 298 -2.35 -6.15 6.19
C LEU A 298 -2.34 -7.67 6.37
N ALA A 299 -3.50 -8.33 6.28
CA ALA A 299 -3.60 -9.78 6.37
C ALA A 299 -2.89 -10.48 5.18
N LEU A 300 -3.08 -9.99 3.95
CA LEU A 300 -2.41 -10.56 2.77
C LEU A 300 -0.88 -10.45 2.89
N LEU A 301 -0.36 -9.28 3.26
CA LEU A 301 1.08 -9.08 3.47
C LEU A 301 1.63 -9.93 4.61
N PHE A 302 0.88 -10.06 5.71
CA PHE A 302 1.24 -10.94 6.81
C PHE A 302 1.35 -12.40 6.34
N LEU A 303 0.34 -12.92 5.62
CA LEU A 303 0.34 -14.30 5.13
C LEU A 303 1.47 -14.56 4.12
N ILE A 304 1.78 -13.59 3.25
CA ILE A 304 2.93 -13.69 2.33
C ILE A 304 4.24 -13.77 3.10
N ALA A 305 4.48 -12.87 4.05
CA ALA A 305 5.70 -12.87 4.85
C ALA A 305 5.82 -14.14 5.71
N PHE A 306 4.73 -14.56 6.34
CA PHE A 306 4.66 -15.76 7.17
C PHE A 306 4.97 -17.02 6.35
N SER A 307 4.28 -17.21 5.22
CA SER A 307 4.52 -18.37 4.34
C SER A 307 5.94 -18.36 3.75
N GLY A 308 6.51 -17.18 3.45
CA GLY A 308 7.89 -17.06 2.95
C GLY A 308 8.95 -17.48 3.97
N ILE A 309 8.80 -17.08 5.24
CA ILE A 309 9.70 -17.51 6.32
C ILE A 309 9.57 -19.02 6.56
N PHE A 310 8.34 -19.54 6.62
CA PHE A 310 8.12 -20.97 6.81
C PHE A 310 8.65 -21.81 5.65
N LEU A 311 8.62 -21.31 4.42
CA LEU A 311 9.26 -21.96 3.28
C LEU A 311 10.76 -22.13 3.47
N LEU A 312 11.43 -21.12 4.01
CA LEU A 312 12.85 -21.19 4.30
C LEU A 312 13.13 -22.25 5.39
N LEU A 313 12.30 -22.34 6.42
CA LEU A 313 12.45 -23.32 7.51
C LEU A 313 12.16 -24.76 7.06
N LEU A 314 11.17 -24.94 6.18
CA LEU A 314 10.72 -26.24 5.71
C LEU A 314 11.39 -26.69 4.40
N ARG A 315 12.41 -25.95 3.93
CA ARG A 315 13.16 -26.29 2.72
C ARG A 315 13.83 -27.66 2.90
N GLY A 316 13.50 -28.60 2.02
CA GLY A 316 13.96 -29.99 2.12
C GLY A 316 13.00 -30.97 2.80
N THR A 317 11.81 -30.52 3.22
CA THR A 317 10.72 -31.39 3.67
C THR A 317 9.69 -31.64 2.57
N VAL A 318 8.88 -32.68 2.72
CA VAL A 318 7.74 -32.98 1.81
C VAL A 318 6.66 -31.88 1.81
N LEU A 319 6.57 -31.09 2.90
CA LEU A 319 5.60 -30.00 3.03
C LEU A 319 5.96 -28.76 2.21
N MET A 320 7.21 -28.68 1.73
CA MET A 320 7.72 -27.52 1.00
C MET A 320 6.89 -27.22 -0.26
N GLY A 321 6.51 -28.24 -1.04
CA GLY A 321 5.76 -28.07 -2.28
C GLY A 321 4.38 -27.46 -2.07
N LEU A 322 3.64 -27.94 -1.07
CA LEU A 322 2.32 -27.41 -0.71
C LEU A 322 2.42 -25.96 -0.24
N LEU A 323 3.38 -25.66 0.64
CA LEU A 323 3.56 -24.31 1.15
C LEU A 323 4.03 -23.35 0.03
N LEU A 324 4.81 -23.85 -0.93
CA LEU A 324 5.28 -23.06 -2.07
C LEU A 324 4.12 -22.63 -2.95
N THR A 325 3.22 -23.57 -3.26
CA THR A 325 1.97 -23.30 -3.96
C THR A 325 1.15 -22.20 -3.29
N VAL A 326 0.98 -22.30 -1.97
CA VAL A 326 0.24 -21.29 -1.20
C VAL A 326 0.95 -19.94 -1.27
N HIS A 327 2.27 -19.90 -1.05
CA HIS A 327 3.05 -18.67 -1.10
C HIS A 327 2.98 -18.00 -2.48
N LEU A 328 3.21 -18.76 -3.57
CA LEU A 328 3.13 -18.25 -4.94
C LEU A 328 1.73 -17.74 -5.27
N GLY A 329 0.68 -18.44 -4.84
CA GLY A 329 -0.70 -17.99 -5.00
C GLY A 329 -1.00 -16.66 -4.27
N LEU A 330 -0.50 -16.51 -3.03
CA LEU A 330 -0.62 -15.26 -2.28
C LEU A 330 0.11 -14.10 -2.97
N VAL A 331 1.36 -14.32 -3.42
CA VAL A 331 2.16 -13.30 -4.12
C VAL A 331 1.53 -12.93 -5.46
N ALA A 332 1.06 -13.92 -6.24
CA ALA A 332 0.37 -13.66 -7.51
C ALA A 332 -0.92 -12.85 -7.29
N GLY A 333 -1.70 -13.18 -6.27
CA GLY A 333 -2.87 -12.41 -5.88
C GLY A 333 -2.52 -10.95 -5.51
N LEU A 334 -1.43 -10.73 -4.77
CA LEU A 334 -0.95 -9.38 -4.46
C LEU A 334 -0.56 -8.60 -5.72
N PHE A 335 0.20 -9.19 -6.64
CA PHE A 335 0.60 -8.54 -7.89
C PHE A 335 -0.60 -8.15 -8.74
N PHE A 336 -1.58 -9.05 -8.89
CA PHE A 336 -2.81 -8.76 -9.62
C PHE A 336 -3.59 -7.60 -9.00
N LEU A 337 -3.72 -7.58 -7.66
CA LEU A 337 -4.49 -6.58 -6.92
C LEU A 337 -3.75 -5.25 -6.72
N THR A 338 -2.44 -5.20 -6.94
CA THR A 338 -1.59 -4.02 -6.71
C THR A 338 -2.15 -2.72 -7.34
N PRO A 339 -2.48 -2.66 -8.65
CA PRO A 339 -2.95 -1.43 -9.28
C PRO A 339 -4.40 -1.05 -8.92
N CYS A 340 -5.19 -1.99 -8.40
CA CYS A 340 -6.63 -1.82 -8.19
C CYS A 340 -7.07 -1.97 -6.73
N SER A 341 -6.14 -1.83 -5.80
CA SER A 341 -6.41 -1.94 -4.38
C SER A 341 -5.73 -0.83 -3.59
N LYS A 342 -5.91 -0.84 -2.27
CA LYS A 342 -5.26 0.14 -1.40
C LYS A 342 -3.73 0.09 -1.39
N PHE A 343 -3.11 -0.94 -1.95
CA PHE A 343 -1.65 -1.00 -2.08
C PHE A 343 -1.10 0.22 -2.85
N ILE A 344 -1.87 0.75 -3.80
CA ILE A 344 -1.50 1.92 -4.62
C ILE A 344 -1.29 3.22 -3.83
N HIS A 345 -1.76 3.29 -2.58
CA HIS A 345 -1.80 4.53 -1.80
C HIS A 345 -0.42 5.20 -1.69
N GLY A 346 0.66 4.43 -1.55
CA GLY A 346 2.02 4.98 -1.46
C GLY A 346 2.45 5.71 -2.73
N ILE A 347 2.07 5.20 -3.89
CA ILE A 347 2.42 5.77 -5.20
C ILE A 347 1.55 7.00 -5.49
N TYR A 348 0.25 6.93 -5.20
CA TYR A 348 -0.64 8.09 -5.34
C TYR A 348 -0.27 9.20 -4.35
N ARG A 349 0.20 8.80 -3.17
CA ARG A 349 0.73 9.74 -2.18
C ARG A 349 1.97 10.45 -2.70
N TYR A 350 2.90 9.71 -3.30
CA TYR A 350 4.08 10.29 -3.92
C TYR A 350 3.71 11.35 -4.97
N ALA A 351 2.72 11.07 -5.82
CA ALA A 351 2.23 12.06 -6.80
C ALA A 351 1.68 13.33 -6.12
N ALA A 352 0.91 13.19 -5.02
CA ALA A 352 0.44 14.35 -4.25
C ALA A 352 1.61 15.11 -3.59
N LEU A 353 2.64 14.41 -3.09
CA LEU A 353 3.84 15.05 -2.52
C LEU A 353 4.67 15.77 -3.57
N LEU A 354 4.72 15.27 -4.80
CA LEU A 354 5.38 15.94 -5.93
C LEU A 354 4.67 17.26 -6.26
N LYS A 355 3.34 17.24 -6.35
CA LYS A 355 2.55 18.47 -6.51
C LYS A 355 2.73 19.43 -5.33
N ASN A 356 2.83 18.91 -4.11
CA ASN A 356 3.12 19.74 -2.94
C ASN A 356 4.53 20.38 -3.01
N ALA A 357 5.53 19.64 -3.47
CA ALA A 357 6.87 20.20 -3.66
C ALA A 357 6.89 21.32 -4.73
N GLU A 358 6.05 21.21 -5.76
CA GLU A 358 5.84 22.26 -6.77
C GLU A 358 5.21 23.52 -6.17
N GLU A 359 4.17 23.39 -5.32
CA GLU A 359 3.54 24.53 -4.64
C GLU A 359 4.48 25.19 -3.63
N PHE A 360 5.44 24.43 -3.06
CA PHE A 360 6.38 24.91 -2.04
C PHE A 360 7.84 24.60 -2.40
N PRO A 361 8.44 25.28 -3.41
CA PRO A 361 9.77 24.99 -3.92
C PRO A 361 10.90 25.19 -2.90
N LYS A 362 10.68 25.95 -1.82
CA LYS A 362 11.66 26.18 -0.76
C LYS A 362 11.43 25.35 0.52
N GLY A 363 10.42 24.48 0.52
CA GLY A 363 9.97 23.78 1.74
C GLY A 363 9.03 24.63 2.59
N PHE A 364 8.54 24.04 3.67
CA PHE A 364 7.73 24.69 4.70
C PHE A 364 8.59 25.09 5.89
#